data_AF-A0A7S2Q8R3-F1
#
_entry.id   AF-A0A7S2Q8R3-F1
#
_cell.length_a   1.000
_cell.length_b   1.000
_cell.length_c   1.000
_cell.angle_alpha   90.00
_cell.angle_beta   90.00
_cell.angle_gamma   90.00
#
_symmetry.space_group_name_H-M   'P 1'
#
loop_
_entity.id
_entity.type
_entity.pdbx_description
1 polymer ?
#
loop_
_entity_poly.entity_id
_entity_poly.type
_entity_poly.pdbx_seq_one_letter_code
_entity_poly.pdbx_strand_id
1 'polypeptide(L)'
;AAHPDDAAGRKAREEVGRWGEHFVYAYLQRKLAEDGAEGTKRVVWVNEAEETGFQYDVRIEDSASGEVEAFVEVKTTRSSDKHFFEMSYLEWAFAQREGNRFVIFRVSNAGRADVELCSISNPFKQWKELNL
;
A
#
# COMPACT_ATOMS: atom_id res chain seq x y z
N ALA A 1 -4.57 21.34 24.13
CA ALA A 1 -5.50 20.23 23.83
C ALA A 1 -5.80 20.26 22.34
N ALA A 2 -5.82 19.12 21.65
CA ALA A 2 -6.20 19.07 20.24
C ALA A 2 -7.68 19.46 20.07
N HIS A 3 -8.04 20.15 18.97
CA HIS A 3 -9.43 20.54 18.71
C HIS A 3 -10.26 19.27 18.42
N PRO A 4 -11.51 19.15 18.89
CA PRO A 4 -12.34 17.95 18.64
C PRO A 4 -12.51 17.61 17.14
N ASP A 5 -12.49 18.63 16.28
CA ASP A 5 -12.53 18.44 14.82
C ASP A 5 -11.25 17.79 14.26
N ASP A 6 -10.09 17.99 14.89
CA ASP A 6 -8.83 17.36 14.49
C ASP A 6 -8.86 15.85 14.74
N ALA A 7 -9.48 15.43 15.86
CA ALA A 7 -9.63 14.02 16.21
C ALA A 7 -10.58 13.28 15.27
N ALA A 8 -11.72 13.89 14.92
CA ALA A 8 -12.66 13.35 13.95
C ALA A 8 -12.03 13.23 12.55
N GLY A 9 -11.29 14.26 12.13
CA GLY A 9 -10.56 14.25 10.86
C GLY A 9 -9.46 13.18 10.80
N ARG A 10 -8.75 12.94 11.92
CA ARG A 10 -7.76 11.87 12.02
C ARG A 10 -8.40 10.48 11.90
N LYS A 11 -9.47 10.22 12.65
CA LYS A 11 -10.19 8.94 12.60
C LYS A 11 -10.69 8.62 11.20
N ALA A 12 -11.26 9.62 10.50
CA ALA A 12 -11.70 9.43 9.12
C ALA A 12 -10.55 9.12 8.14
N ARG A 13 -9.35 9.65 8.38
CA ARG A 13 -8.14 9.33 7.59
C ARG A 13 -7.63 7.92 7.87
N GLU A 14 -7.66 7.49 9.13
CA GLU A 14 -7.29 6.13 9.53
C GLU A 14 -8.28 5.11 8.94
N GLU A 15 -9.59 5.39 9.00
CA GLU A 15 -10.64 4.54 8.41
C GLU A 15 -10.48 4.40 6.89
N VAL A 16 -10.17 5.48 6.16
CA VAL A 16 -9.94 5.38 4.71
C VAL A 16 -8.63 4.66 4.40
N GLY A 17 -7.57 4.85 5.20
CA GLY A 17 -6.31 4.11 5.08
C GLY A 17 -6.54 2.60 5.16
N ARG A 18 -7.17 2.16 6.26
CA ARG A 18 -7.55 0.77 6.50
C ARG A 18 -8.42 0.17 5.41
N TRP A 19 -9.39 0.93 4.90
CA TRP A 19 -10.21 0.49 3.78
C TRP A 19 -9.34 0.20 2.53
N GLY A 20 -8.39 1.07 2.23
CA GLY A 20 -7.49 0.88 1.09
C GLY A 20 -6.52 -0.27 1.26
N GLU A 21 -5.96 -0.46 2.47
CA GLU A 21 -5.11 -1.61 2.78
C GLU A 21 -5.85 -2.94 2.57
N HIS A 22 -7.07 -3.06 3.11
CA HIS A 22 -7.93 -4.22 2.90
C HIS A 22 -8.25 -4.43 1.41
N PHE A 23 -8.54 -3.35 0.68
CA PHE A 23 -8.81 -3.40 -0.76
C PHE A 23 -7.61 -3.95 -1.54
N VAL A 24 -6.40 -3.46 -1.25
CA VAL A 24 -5.16 -3.92 -1.89
C VAL A 24 -4.83 -5.37 -1.50
N TYR A 25 -5.02 -5.73 -0.24
CA TYR A 25 -4.86 -7.12 0.22
C TYR A 25 -5.75 -8.08 -0.58
N ALA A 26 -7.04 -7.80 -0.66
CA ALA A 26 -8.00 -8.62 -1.41
C ALA A 26 -7.70 -8.64 -2.92
N TYR A 27 -7.30 -7.49 -3.49
CA TYR A 27 -6.85 -7.41 -4.89
C TYR A 27 -5.66 -8.33 -5.16
N LEU A 28 -4.63 -8.28 -4.30
CA LEU A 28 -3.43 -9.10 -4.46
C LEU A 28 -3.72 -10.59 -4.30
N GLN A 29 -4.58 -10.98 -3.35
CA GLN A 29 -5.00 -12.39 -3.22
C GLN A 29 -5.67 -12.89 -4.49
N ARG A 30 -6.64 -12.13 -5.02
CA ARG A 30 -7.30 -12.47 -6.28
C ARG A 30 -6.30 -12.53 -7.44
N LYS A 31 -5.36 -11.58 -7.49
CA LYS A 31 -4.33 -11.55 -8.53
C LYS A 31 -3.43 -12.79 -8.50
N LEU A 32 -3.02 -13.25 -7.30
CA LEU A 32 -2.26 -14.49 -7.16
C LEU A 32 -3.06 -15.71 -7.61
N ALA A 33 -4.36 -15.77 -7.30
CA ALA A 33 -5.23 -16.85 -7.77
C ALA A 33 -5.37 -16.85 -9.30
N GLU A 34 -5.61 -15.69 -9.90
CA GLU A 34 -5.69 -15.50 -11.36
C GLU A 34 -4.38 -15.90 -12.07
N ASP A 35 -3.24 -15.63 -11.45
CA ASP A 35 -1.91 -15.98 -11.97
C ASP A 35 -1.49 -17.43 -11.65
N GLY A 36 -2.33 -18.21 -10.94
CA GLY A 36 -2.04 -19.60 -10.54
C GLY A 36 -0.93 -19.73 -9.48
N ALA A 37 -0.65 -18.66 -8.73
CA ALA A 37 0.42 -18.55 -7.76
C ALA A 37 -0.03 -18.70 -6.29
N GLU A 38 -1.33 -18.85 -6.01
CA GLU A 38 -1.87 -18.95 -4.64
C GLU A 38 -1.33 -20.14 -3.82
N GLY A 39 -0.82 -21.18 -4.49
CA GLY A 39 -0.19 -22.34 -3.83
C GLY A 39 1.29 -22.17 -3.52
N THR A 40 1.96 -21.18 -4.13
CA THR A 40 3.40 -20.93 -3.97
C THR A 40 3.69 -19.58 -3.33
N LYS A 41 2.74 -18.65 -3.33
CA LYS A 41 2.88 -17.31 -2.75
C LYS A 41 1.68 -16.98 -1.89
N ARG A 42 1.91 -16.21 -0.82
CA ARG A 42 0.86 -15.68 0.04
C ARG A 42 0.98 -14.18 0.22
N VAL A 43 -0.16 -13.53 0.35
CA VAL A 43 -0.27 -12.11 0.71
C VAL A 43 -0.42 -12.02 2.22
N VAL A 44 0.35 -11.15 2.87
CA VAL A 44 0.28 -10.87 4.31
C VAL A 44 0.01 -9.39 4.51
N TRP A 45 -1.13 -9.06 5.11
CA TRP A 45 -1.44 -7.71 5.59
C TRP A 45 -0.85 -7.54 6.98
N VAL A 46 0.31 -6.89 7.09
CA VAL A 46 1.03 -6.83 8.37
C VAL A 46 0.32 -5.92 9.37
N ASN A 47 -0.41 -4.92 8.88
CA ASN A 47 -1.18 -3.98 9.69
C ASN A 47 -2.63 -4.43 9.97
N GLU A 48 -3.04 -5.67 9.65
CA GLU A 48 -4.44 -6.11 9.75
C GLU A 48 -5.07 -5.82 11.13
N ALA A 49 -4.37 -6.16 12.22
CA ALA A 49 -4.85 -5.93 13.58
C ALA A 49 -4.56 -4.50 14.08
N GLU A 50 -3.34 -4.03 13.88
CA GLU A 50 -2.85 -2.73 14.37
C GLU A 50 -1.65 -2.26 13.52
N GLU A 51 -1.31 -0.97 13.62
CA GLU A 51 -0.14 -0.41 12.94
C GLU A 51 1.16 -1.00 13.49
N THR A 52 1.90 -1.71 12.64
CA THR A 52 3.18 -2.35 13.03
C THR A 52 4.35 -1.39 13.08
N GLY A 53 4.23 -0.22 12.43
CA GLY A 53 5.33 0.74 12.23
C GLY A 53 6.35 0.31 11.17
N PHE A 54 6.08 -0.75 10.40
CA PHE A 54 6.86 -1.06 9.22
C PHE A 54 6.67 0.02 8.14
N GLN A 55 7.61 0.05 7.19
CA GLN A 55 7.62 1.00 6.07
C GLN A 55 6.76 0.50 4.87
N TYR A 56 5.84 -0.42 5.14
CA TYR A 56 4.95 -1.07 4.19
C TYR A 56 3.74 -1.65 4.95
N ASP A 57 2.61 -1.79 4.27
CA ASP A 57 1.35 -2.29 4.84
C ASP A 57 1.08 -3.76 4.50
N VAL A 58 1.53 -4.19 3.33
CA VAL A 58 1.31 -5.54 2.81
C VAL A 58 2.62 -6.10 2.28
N ARG A 59 2.80 -7.42 2.34
CA ARG A 59 3.91 -8.10 1.67
C ARG A 59 3.46 -9.36 0.97
N ILE A 60 4.22 -9.74 -0.07
CA ILE A 60 4.06 -11.01 -0.77
C ILE A 60 5.29 -11.86 -0.44
N GLU A 61 5.05 -13.08 0.01
CA GLU A 61 6.12 -14.00 0.38
C GLU A 61 5.89 -15.39 -0.21
N ASP A 62 6.99 -16.09 -0.47
CA ASP A 62 6.96 -17.49 -0.86
C ASP A 62 6.36 -18.33 0.29
N SER A 63 5.43 -19.21 -0.06
CA SER A 63 4.65 -19.96 0.91
C SER A 63 5.48 -21.02 1.65
N ALA A 64 6.51 -21.57 1.00
CA ALA A 64 7.36 -22.63 1.53
C ALA A 64 8.55 -22.08 2.32
N SER A 65 9.25 -21.08 1.79
CA SER A 65 10.45 -20.50 2.42
C SER A 65 10.15 -19.35 3.36
N GLY A 66 9.02 -18.64 3.16
CA GLY A 66 8.72 -17.38 3.84
C GLY A 66 9.58 -16.20 3.37
N GLU A 67 10.34 -16.36 2.28
CA GLU A 67 11.11 -15.27 1.69
C GLU A 67 10.17 -14.19 1.15
N VAL A 68 10.42 -12.93 1.54
CA VAL A 68 9.63 -11.79 1.07
C VAL A 68 10.09 -11.38 -0.32
N GLU A 69 9.19 -11.49 -1.29
CA GLU A 69 9.42 -11.14 -2.69
C GLU A 69 9.02 -9.69 -2.99
N ALA A 70 8.00 -9.16 -2.31
CA ALA A 70 7.55 -7.79 -2.49
C ALA A 70 7.04 -7.16 -1.20
N PHE A 71 7.28 -5.87 -1.06
CA PHE A 71 6.78 -4.97 -0.03
C PHE A 71 5.86 -3.94 -0.69
N VAL A 72 4.68 -3.75 -0.11
CA VAL A 72 3.62 -2.93 -0.65
C VAL A 72 3.23 -1.87 0.37
N GLU A 73 3.41 -0.61 -0.01
CA GLU A 73 2.89 0.56 0.69
C GLU A 73 1.59 1.01 0.02
N VAL A 74 0.55 1.29 0.81
CA VAL A 74 -0.78 1.65 0.33
C VAL A 74 -1.07 3.12 0.62
N LYS A 75 -1.33 3.90 -0.43
CA LYS A 75 -1.69 5.32 -0.31
C LYS A 75 -3.12 5.55 -0.77
N THR A 76 -4.00 5.88 0.16
CA THR A 76 -5.45 5.91 -0.09
C THR A 76 -6.03 7.32 -0.01
N THR A 77 -6.94 7.65 -0.92
CA THR A 77 -7.70 8.91 -0.93
C THR A 77 -9.16 8.70 -1.36
N ARG A 78 -10.07 9.49 -0.81
CA ARG A 78 -11.49 9.51 -1.22
C ARG A 78 -11.75 10.31 -2.50
N SER A 79 -10.74 11.06 -2.96
CA SER A 79 -10.84 11.97 -4.10
C SER A 79 -9.98 11.52 -5.27
N SER A 80 -10.47 11.70 -6.49
CA SER A 80 -9.74 11.41 -7.74
C SER A 80 -8.77 12.52 -8.16
N ASP A 81 -9.04 13.77 -7.76
CA ASP A 81 -8.26 14.95 -8.13
C ASP A 81 -6.99 15.17 -7.29
N LYS A 82 -6.85 14.43 -6.18
CA LYS A 82 -5.65 14.49 -5.36
C LYS A 82 -4.54 13.71 -6.06
N HIS A 83 -3.70 14.40 -6.81
CA HIS A 83 -2.59 13.82 -7.60
C HIS A 83 -1.29 13.60 -6.81
N PHE A 84 -1.17 14.14 -5.59
CA PHE A 84 -0.01 13.96 -4.73
C PHE A 84 -0.36 13.14 -3.48
N PHE A 85 0.62 12.39 -3.00
CA PHE A 85 0.57 11.69 -1.71
C PHE A 85 1.89 11.92 -0.97
N GLU A 86 1.84 11.77 0.34
CA GLU A 86 3.00 11.93 1.19
C GLU A 86 3.74 10.60 1.34
N MET A 87 5.06 10.66 1.45
CA MET A 87 5.90 9.55 1.86
C MET A 87 6.76 9.97 3.03
N SER A 88 6.86 9.12 4.04
CA SER A 88 7.81 9.36 5.12
C SER A 88 9.25 9.16 4.64
N TYR A 89 10.21 9.76 5.35
CA TYR A 89 11.63 9.55 5.07
C TYR A 89 12.02 8.07 5.16
N LEU A 90 11.43 7.34 6.12
CA LEU A 90 11.72 5.92 6.32
C LEU A 90 11.14 5.07 5.19
N GLU A 91 9.91 5.34 4.73
CA GLU A 91 9.35 4.71 3.53
C GLU A 91 10.24 4.95 2.30
N TRP A 92 10.70 6.19 2.11
CA TRP A 92 11.56 6.52 0.96
C TRP A 92 12.91 5.81 1.02
N ALA A 93 13.56 5.81 2.19
CA ALA A 93 14.82 5.11 2.39
C ALA A 93 14.67 3.58 2.21
N PHE A 94 13.54 3.03 2.66
CA PHE A 94 13.20 1.62 2.46
C PHE A 94 13.00 1.30 0.97
N ALA A 95 12.23 2.13 0.26
CA ALA A 95 12.02 2.00 -1.19
C ALA A 95 13.34 2.04 -1.98
N GLN A 96 14.26 2.93 -1.60
CA GLN A 96 15.60 3.00 -2.19
C GLN A 96 16.38 1.70 -1.98
N ARG A 97 16.30 1.10 -0.77
CA ARG A 97 17.01 -0.13 -0.42
C ARG A 97 16.43 -1.36 -1.13
N GLU A 98 15.11 -1.50 -1.15
CA GLU A 98 14.42 -2.67 -1.69
C GLU A 98 14.20 -2.62 -3.21
N GLY A 99 14.24 -1.42 -3.80
CA GLY A 99 14.20 -1.21 -5.24
C GLY A 99 12.97 -1.85 -5.89
N ASN A 100 13.19 -2.84 -6.76
CA ASN A 100 12.12 -3.52 -7.50
C ASN A 100 11.18 -4.35 -6.61
N ARG A 101 11.58 -4.65 -5.37
CA ARG A 101 10.70 -5.32 -4.42
C ARG A 101 9.75 -4.35 -3.73
N PHE A 102 9.94 -3.04 -3.84
CA PHE A 102 9.04 -2.05 -3.25
C PHE A 102 8.06 -1.49 -4.28
N VAL A 103 6.78 -1.56 -3.95
CA VAL A 103 5.69 -1.06 -4.79
C VAL A 103 4.79 -0.17 -3.94
N ILE A 104 4.36 0.95 -4.51
CA ILE A 104 3.28 1.75 -3.95
C ILE A 104 1.99 1.39 -4.70
N PHE A 105 0.95 1.00 -3.97
CA PHE A 105 -0.41 0.94 -4.51
C PHE A 105 -1.18 2.19 -4.08
N ARG A 106 -1.53 3.01 -5.06
CA ARG A 106 -2.36 4.17 -4.88
C ARG A 106 -3.82 3.83 -5.14
N VAL A 107 -4.65 4.03 -4.13
CA VAL A 107 -6.09 3.79 -4.18
C VAL A 107 -6.81 5.13 -4.19
N SER A 108 -7.45 5.46 -5.31
CA SER A 108 -8.26 6.68 -5.48
C SER A 108 -9.75 6.33 -5.47
N ASN A 109 -10.61 7.32 -5.18
CA ASN A 109 -12.06 7.12 -5.06
C ASN A 109 -12.45 6.01 -4.04
N ALA A 110 -11.72 5.96 -2.92
CA ALA A 110 -11.96 4.94 -1.90
C ALA A 110 -13.42 4.90 -1.41
N GLY A 111 -13.97 3.68 -1.34
CA GLY A 111 -15.35 3.42 -0.94
C GLY A 111 -16.42 3.70 -2.00
N ARG A 112 -16.02 3.96 -3.26
CA ARG A 112 -16.96 4.21 -4.37
C ARG A 112 -16.90 3.08 -5.42
N ALA A 113 -17.92 3.04 -6.28
CA ALA A 113 -18.01 2.05 -7.37
C ALA A 113 -16.93 2.27 -8.46
N ASP A 114 -16.48 3.52 -8.61
CA ASP A 114 -15.41 3.96 -9.51
C ASP A 114 -14.06 4.06 -8.79
N VAL A 115 -13.79 3.14 -7.85
CA VAL A 115 -12.48 3.00 -7.23
C VAL A 115 -11.41 2.74 -8.30
N GLU A 116 -10.28 3.44 -8.19
CA GLU A 116 -9.14 3.30 -9.09
C GLU A 116 -7.92 2.80 -8.31
N LEU A 117 -7.17 1.89 -8.93
CA LEU A 117 -5.94 1.34 -8.40
C LEU A 117 -4.79 1.60 -9.38
N CYS A 118 -3.74 2.26 -8.92
CA CYS A 118 -2.52 2.50 -9.67
C CYS A 118 -1.32 1.92 -8.91
N SER A 119 -0.43 1.20 -9.60
CA SER A 119 0.80 0.66 -9.03
C SER A 119 2.01 1.46 -9.49
N ILE A 120 2.88 1.85 -8.57
CA ILE A 120 4.15 2.53 -8.83
C ILE A 120 5.28 1.61 -8.35
N SER A 121 5.87 0.85 -9.28
CA SER A 121 6.96 -0.09 -8.97
C SER A 121 8.32 0.59 -8.90
N ASN A 122 9.10 0.34 -7.86
CA ASN A 122 10.40 0.99 -7.65
C ASN A 122 10.31 2.52 -7.79
N PRO A 123 9.56 3.20 -6.89
CA PRO A 123 9.36 4.64 -6.97
C PRO A 123 10.69 5.42 -6.92
N PHE A 124 11.70 4.90 -6.23
CA PHE A 124 13.03 5.52 -6.20
C PHE A 124 13.66 5.59 -7.59
N LYS A 125 13.62 4.49 -8.36
CA LYS A 125 14.13 4.46 -9.74
C LYS A 125 13.33 5.39 -10.64
N GLN A 126 11.99 5.35 -10.57
CA GLN A 126 11.14 6.22 -11.38
C GLN A 126 11.44 7.71 -11.13
N TRP A 127 11.68 8.10 -9.88
CA TRP A 127 12.04 9.47 -9.53
C TRP A 127 13.41 9.85 -10.10
N LYS A 128 14.40 8.96 -9.94
CA LYS A 128 15.75 9.17 -10.46
C LYS A 128 15.78 9.33 -11.99
N GLU A 129 14.86 8.67 -12.68
CA GLU A 129 14.72 8.68 -14.14
C GLU A 129 13.70 9.70 -14.66
N LEU A 130 13.07 10.51 -13.79
CA LEU A 130 12.05 11.51 -14.14
C LEU A 130 10.77 10.92 -14.78
N ASN A 131 10.36 9.73 -14.33
CA ASN A 131 9.20 8.97 -14.81
C ASN A 131 8.02 8.96 -13.81
N LEU A 132 8.08 9.77 -12.74
CA LEU A 132 7.14 9.77 -11.61
C LEU A 132 6.15 10.95 -11.68
#